data_AF-A0A914QFI1-F1
#
_entry.id   AF-A0A914QFI1-F1
#
_cell.length_a   1.000
_cell.length_b   1.000
_cell.length_c   1.000
_cell.angle_alpha   90.00
_cell.angle_beta   90.00
_cell.angle_gamma   90.00
#
_symmetry.space_group_name_H-M   'P 1'
#
loop_
_entity.id
_entity.type
_entity.pdbx_description
1 polymer ?
#
loop_
_entity_poly.entity_id
_entity_poly.type
_entity_poly.pdbx_seq_one_letter_code
_entity_poly.pdbx_strand_id
1 'polypeptide(L)'
;MNFESYENSWRSLKTEITNMLNDEHYRTSFDVCYRHAYEIVIHKQGEKLYFDLEEVLKSHLIEKVRPRITNASDFLPKLFESRTVFCDSLVSFRDILNYLERVFITAKRRELLYVIELGKHLFNTEIILNPNVCDRMKTVMSEMIESSRKSKNWEELKASSKILLELGDGNRKIYEEWCEKVFLEKSAEFYKSESQKYLKNGSF
;
A
#
# COMPACT_ATOMS: atom_id res chain seq x y z
N MET A 1 -8.43 2.60 -39.57
CA MET A 1 -8.44 3.67 -38.55
C MET A 1 -7.00 4.11 -38.35
N ASN A 2 -6.75 5.42 -38.38
CA ASN A 2 -5.43 5.97 -38.08
C ASN A 2 -5.22 5.94 -36.57
N PHE A 3 -4.06 5.48 -36.14
CA PHE A 3 -3.61 5.62 -34.76
C PHE A 3 -3.63 7.10 -34.37
N GLU A 4 -4.42 7.44 -33.36
CA GLU A 4 -4.26 8.74 -32.70
C GLU A 4 -2.87 8.80 -32.07
N SER A 5 -2.27 9.99 -32.01
CA SER A 5 -0.97 10.17 -31.35
C SER A 5 -0.99 9.56 -29.94
N TYR A 6 0.12 8.96 -29.53
CA TYR A 6 0.33 8.44 -28.16
C TYR A 6 -0.20 9.41 -27.10
N GLU A 7 0.09 10.71 -27.27
CA GLU A 7 -0.29 11.74 -26.30
C GLU A 7 -1.81 11.87 -26.11
N ASN A 8 -2.61 11.62 -27.15
CA ASN A 8 -4.07 11.67 -27.03
C ASN A 8 -4.60 10.40 -26.36
N SER A 9 -4.15 9.23 -26.83
CA SER A 9 -4.56 7.93 -26.27
C SER A 9 -4.16 7.82 -24.80
N TRP A 10 -2.93 8.21 -24.46
CA TRP A 10 -2.44 8.23 -23.09
C TRP A 10 -3.17 9.26 -22.23
N ARG A 11 -3.45 10.46 -22.73
CA ARG A 11 -4.22 11.46 -21.96
C ARG A 11 -5.60 10.95 -21.58
N SER A 12 -6.29 10.29 -22.51
CA SER A 12 -7.60 9.66 -22.23
C SER A 12 -7.46 8.57 -21.17
N LEU A 13 -6.53 7.63 -21.36
CA LEU A 13 -6.26 6.55 -20.39
C LEU A 13 -5.89 7.07 -19.00
N LYS A 14 -4.93 7.99 -18.92
CA LYS A 14 -4.47 8.60 -17.66
C LYS A 14 -5.62 9.25 -16.91
N THR A 15 -6.51 9.95 -17.62
CA THR A 15 -7.70 10.58 -17.02
C THR A 15 -8.60 9.52 -16.40
N GLU A 16 -8.90 8.46 -17.15
CA GLU A 16 -9.80 7.41 -16.67
C GLU A 16 -9.18 6.62 -15.49
N ILE A 17 -7.92 6.24 -15.58
CA ILE A 17 -7.18 5.56 -14.50
C ILE A 17 -7.15 6.44 -13.24
N THR A 18 -6.91 7.74 -13.40
CA THR A 18 -6.93 8.69 -12.27
C THR A 18 -8.31 8.74 -11.61
N ASN A 19 -9.40 8.73 -12.39
CA ASN A 19 -10.76 8.69 -11.84
C ASN A 19 -11.00 7.39 -11.06
N MET A 20 -10.61 6.24 -11.60
CA MET A 20 -10.75 4.93 -10.94
C MET A 20 -9.95 4.84 -9.64
N LEU A 21 -8.76 5.45 -9.59
CA LEU A 21 -7.96 5.54 -8.37
C LEU A 21 -8.60 6.44 -7.31
N ASN A 22 -9.40 7.43 -7.72
CA ASN A 22 -10.11 8.34 -6.82
C ASN A 22 -11.51 7.84 -6.44
N ASP A 23 -11.91 6.64 -6.84
CA ASP A 23 -13.27 6.10 -6.67
C ASP A 23 -14.35 7.00 -7.32
N GLU A 24 -14.00 7.67 -8.42
CA GLU A 24 -14.93 8.47 -9.22
C GLU A 24 -15.61 7.62 -10.31
N HIS A 25 -16.81 8.04 -10.74
CA HIS A 25 -17.54 7.37 -11.82
C HIS A 25 -16.78 7.37 -13.15
N TYR A 26 -16.90 6.26 -13.87
CA TYR A 26 -16.38 6.09 -15.22
C TYR A 26 -16.89 7.18 -16.15
N ARG A 27 -15.98 7.83 -16.87
CA ARG A 27 -16.34 8.87 -17.86
C ARG A 27 -16.16 8.40 -19.29
N THR A 28 -15.35 7.35 -19.47
CA THR A 28 -15.02 6.74 -20.76
C THR A 28 -15.44 5.28 -20.75
N SER A 29 -15.94 4.76 -21.88
CA SER A 29 -16.32 3.35 -21.95
C SER A 29 -15.09 2.44 -21.94
N PHE A 30 -15.26 1.25 -21.35
CA PHE A 30 -14.21 0.23 -21.30
C PHE A 30 -13.60 -0.06 -22.69
N ASP A 31 -14.43 -0.20 -23.73
CA ASP A 31 -13.97 -0.49 -25.09
C ASP A 31 -13.04 0.59 -25.66
N VAL A 32 -13.29 1.85 -25.33
CA VAL A 32 -12.47 2.98 -25.79
C VAL A 32 -11.12 2.96 -25.07
N CYS A 33 -11.11 2.81 -23.75
CA CYS A 33 -9.88 2.70 -22.97
C CYS A 33 -9.06 1.47 -23.42
N TYR A 34 -9.69 0.32 -23.55
CA TYR A 34 -9.02 -0.90 -24.02
C TYR A 34 -8.42 -0.71 -25.42
N ARG A 35 -9.15 -0.06 -26.34
CA ARG A 35 -8.63 0.24 -27.68
C ARG A 35 -7.40 1.15 -27.63
N HIS A 36 -7.42 2.22 -26.83
CA HIS A 36 -6.27 3.10 -26.67
C HIS A 36 -5.05 2.34 -26.15
N ALA A 37 -5.21 1.53 -25.09
CA ALA A 37 -4.12 0.75 -24.53
C ALA A 37 -3.57 -0.28 -25.54
N TYR A 38 -4.47 -0.97 -26.24
CA TYR A 38 -4.13 -1.91 -27.31
C TYR A 38 -3.34 -1.21 -28.43
N GLU A 39 -3.85 -0.10 -28.95
CA GLU A 39 -3.23 0.64 -30.06
C GLU A 39 -1.83 1.15 -29.70
N ILE A 40 -1.61 1.65 -28.48
CA ILE A 40 -0.29 2.06 -28.00
C ILE A 40 0.71 0.89 -28.04
N VAL A 41 0.29 -0.30 -27.59
CA VAL A 41 1.18 -1.47 -27.52
C VAL A 41 1.51 -2.01 -28.92
N ILE A 42 0.53 -2.09 -29.84
CA ILE A 42 0.81 -2.57 -31.21
C ILE A 42 1.74 -1.62 -31.98
N HIS A 43 1.71 -0.32 -31.67
CA HIS A 43 2.62 0.68 -32.22
C HIS A 43 3.99 0.71 -31.51
N LYS A 44 4.31 -0.34 -30.74
CA LYS A 44 5.59 -0.54 -30.04
C LYS A 44 5.89 0.51 -28.97
N GLN A 45 4.85 1.12 -28.37
CA GLN A 45 4.98 2.13 -27.31
C GLN A 45 4.59 1.58 -25.92
N GLY A 46 4.58 0.26 -25.75
CA GLY A 46 4.25 -0.39 -24.47
C GLY A 46 5.19 -0.04 -23.32
N GLU A 47 6.47 0.24 -23.61
CA GLU A 47 7.44 0.66 -22.60
C GLU A 47 7.09 2.02 -22.00
N LYS A 48 6.78 2.99 -22.87
CA LYS A 48 6.34 4.32 -22.45
C LYS A 48 5.04 4.22 -21.63
N LEU A 49 4.08 3.41 -22.08
CA LEU A 49 2.82 3.20 -21.36
C LEU A 49 3.04 2.61 -19.95
N TYR A 50 3.97 1.66 -19.81
CA TYR A 50 4.29 1.05 -18.52
C TYR A 50 4.85 2.07 -17.52
N PHE A 51 5.85 2.84 -17.94
CA PHE A 51 6.50 3.82 -17.06
C PHE A 51 5.60 5.03 -16.78
N ASP A 52 4.81 5.48 -17.74
CA ASP A 52 3.84 6.55 -17.50
C ASP A 52 2.74 6.09 -16.53
N LEU A 53 2.32 4.82 -16.58
CA LEU A 53 1.42 4.21 -15.58
C LEU A 53 2.07 4.17 -14.20
N GLU A 54 3.32 3.70 -14.10
CA GLU A 54 4.08 3.67 -12.85
C GLU A 54 4.13 5.06 -12.19
N GLU A 55 4.40 6.11 -12.98
CA GLU A 55 4.44 7.50 -12.50
C GLU A 55 3.06 7.95 -11.96
N VAL A 56 1.96 7.61 -12.65
CA VAL A 56 0.60 7.93 -12.20
C VAL A 56 0.27 7.25 -10.88
N LEU A 57 0.57 5.95 -10.74
CA LEU A 57 0.33 5.19 -9.51
C LEU A 57 1.15 5.76 -8.35
N LYS A 58 2.45 6.01 -8.59
CA LYS A 58 3.36 6.59 -7.61
C LYS A 58 2.89 7.97 -7.15
N SER A 59 2.52 8.84 -8.07
CA SER A 59 2.02 10.18 -7.76
C SER A 59 0.73 10.13 -6.95
N HIS A 60 -0.21 9.25 -7.31
CA HIS A 60 -1.44 9.05 -6.54
C HIS A 60 -1.14 8.60 -5.09
N LEU A 61 -0.23 7.65 -4.90
CA LEU A 61 0.18 7.20 -3.56
C LEU A 61 0.78 8.34 -2.73
N ILE A 62 1.70 9.10 -3.31
CA ILE A 62 2.44 10.19 -2.65
C ILE A 62 1.54 11.37 -2.30
N GLU A 63 0.69 11.79 -3.23
CA GLU A 63 -0.06 13.06 -3.16
C GLU A 63 -1.46 12.90 -2.57
N LYS A 64 -2.08 11.71 -2.66
CA LYS A 64 -3.45 11.47 -2.20
C LYS A 64 -3.51 10.48 -1.05
N VAL A 65 -2.93 9.31 -1.23
CA VAL A 65 -3.06 8.21 -0.25
C VAL A 65 -2.28 8.49 1.02
N ARG A 66 -0.99 8.86 0.90
CA ARG A 66 -0.13 9.10 2.05
C ARG A 66 -0.66 10.20 2.97
N PRO A 67 -1.05 11.41 2.49
CA PRO A 67 -1.61 12.44 3.36
C PRO A 67 -2.89 11.99 4.06
N ARG A 68 -3.74 11.21 3.38
CA ARG A 68 -4.97 10.65 3.96
C ARG A 68 -4.68 9.72 5.12
N ILE A 69 -3.62 8.91 5.03
CA ILE A 69 -3.19 8.00 6.10
C ILE A 69 -2.53 8.79 7.24
N THR A 70 -1.59 9.69 6.94
CA THR A 70 -0.82 10.41 7.97
C THR A 70 -1.67 11.34 8.81
N ASN A 71 -2.77 11.86 8.23
CA ASN A 71 -3.69 12.76 8.93
C ASN A 71 -4.84 12.03 9.64
N ALA A 72 -4.92 10.69 9.54
CA ALA A 72 -5.97 9.91 10.15
C ALA A 72 -5.74 9.72 11.65
N SER A 73 -6.81 9.83 12.44
CA SER A 73 -6.78 9.51 13.88
C SER A 73 -6.65 8.00 14.11
N ASP A 74 -7.34 7.20 13.31
CA ASP A 74 -7.36 5.73 13.30
C ASP A 74 -6.34 5.18 12.30
N PHE A 75 -5.06 5.46 12.58
CA PHE A 75 -3.96 5.27 11.64
C PHE A 75 -3.87 3.87 11.00
N LEU A 76 -3.85 2.79 11.80
CA LEU A 76 -3.68 1.43 11.26
C LEU A 76 -4.90 0.93 10.47
N PRO A 77 -6.15 1.06 10.96
CA PRO A 77 -7.33 0.81 10.14
C PRO A 77 -7.31 1.59 8.84
N LYS A 78 -6.94 2.88 8.88
CA LYS A 78 -6.91 3.71 7.68
C LYS A 78 -5.83 3.31 6.68
N LEU A 79 -4.66 2.91 7.17
CA LEU A 79 -3.58 2.36 6.34
C LEU A 79 -4.04 1.09 5.61
N PHE A 80 -4.69 0.17 6.33
CA PHE A 80 -5.18 -1.08 5.76
C PHE A 80 -6.29 -0.85 4.73
N GLU A 81 -7.30 -0.04 5.07
CA GLU A 81 -8.37 0.34 4.16
C GLU A 81 -7.81 0.98 2.87
N SER A 82 -6.86 1.92 3.02
CA SER A 82 -6.25 2.60 1.87
C SER A 82 -5.47 1.64 0.97
N ARG A 83 -4.82 0.61 1.53
CA ARG A 83 -4.17 -0.45 0.75
C ARG A 83 -5.20 -1.26 -0.01
N THR A 84 -6.29 -1.67 0.64
CA THR A 84 -7.36 -2.46 0.03
C THR A 84 -8.01 -1.71 -1.13
N VAL A 85 -8.45 -0.48 -0.90
CA VAL A 85 -9.06 0.38 -1.93
C VAL A 85 -8.11 0.57 -3.12
N PHE A 86 -6.83 0.86 -2.85
CA PHE A 86 -5.85 1.00 -3.92
C PHE A 86 -5.68 -0.29 -4.73
N CYS A 87 -5.57 -1.46 -4.08
CA CYS A 87 -5.46 -2.74 -4.77
C CYS A 87 -6.72 -3.08 -5.59
N ASP A 88 -7.92 -2.76 -5.08
CA ASP A 88 -9.18 -2.98 -5.78
C ASP A 88 -9.30 -2.07 -7.02
N SER A 89 -8.80 -0.83 -6.94
CA SER A 89 -8.67 0.05 -8.11
C SER A 89 -7.75 -0.57 -9.17
N LEU A 90 -6.60 -1.15 -8.79
CA LEU A 90 -5.70 -1.83 -9.74
C LEU A 90 -6.42 -2.97 -10.47
N VAL A 91 -7.21 -3.77 -9.74
CA VAL A 91 -8.02 -4.84 -10.33
C VAL A 91 -9.02 -4.28 -11.33
N SER A 92 -9.67 -3.17 -11.00
CA SER A 92 -10.73 -2.55 -11.82
C SER A 92 -10.25 -2.11 -13.22
N PHE A 93 -9.01 -1.62 -13.36
CA PHE A 93 -8.46 -1.21 -14.66
C PHE A 93 -7.42 -2.16 -15.24
N ARG A 94 -7.12 -3.27 -14.58
CA ARG A 94 -6.23 -4.30 -15.13
C ARG A 94 -6.71 -4.79 -16.48
N ASP A 95 -8.01 -5.00 -16.64
CA ASP A 95 -8.57 -5.53 -17.89
C ASP A 95 -8.44 -4.54 -19.06
N ILE A 96 -8.43 -3.24 -18.78
CA ILE A 96 -8.10 -2.19 -19.78
C ILE A 96 -6.66 -2.37 -20.27
N LEU A 97 -5.75 -2.73 -19.36
CA LEU A 97 -4.31 -2.89 -19.61
C LEU A 97 -3.92 -4.33 -19.95
N ASN A 98 -4.87 -5.23 -20.17
CA ASN A 98 -4.62 -6.67 -20.35
C ASN A 98 -3.63 -6.95 -21.51
N TYR A 99 -3.74 -6.22 -22.62
CA TYR A 99 -2.83 -6.41 -23.75
C TYR A 99 -1.38 -5.97 -23.44
N LEU A 100 -1.21 -4.91 -22.63
CA LEU A 100 0.10 -4.51 -22.09
C LEU A 100 0.73 -5.67 -21.29
N GLU A 101 -0.04 -6.30 -20.40
CA GLU A 101 0.44 -7.42 -19.59
C GLU A 101 0.81 -8.65 -20.44
N ARG A 102 -0.11 -9.07 -21.32
CA ARG A 102 0.04 -10.32 -22.09
C ARG A 102 1.11 -10.25 -23.17
N VAL A 103 1.32 -9.07 -23.76
CA VAL A 103 2.24 -8.92 -24.89
C VAL A 103 3.53 -8.26 -24.44
N PHE A 104 3.47 -7.04 -23.91
CA PHE A 104 4.67 -6.27 -23.61
C PHE A 104 5.39 -6.78 -22.36
N ILE A 105 4.71 -6.84 -21.21
CA ILE A 105 5.33 -7.25 -19.93
C ILE A 105 5.84 -8.70 -20.03
N THR A 106 5.03 -9.59 -20.60
CA THR A 106 5.41 -11.01 -20.79
C THR A 106 6.63 -11.16 -21.71
N ALA A 107 6.76 -10.33 -22.76
CA ALA A 107 7.93 -10.35 -23.63
C ALA A 107 9.23 -9.89 -22.94
N LYS A 108 9.13 -9.07 -21.90
CA LYS A 108 10.27 -8.59 -21.09
C LYS A 108 10.77 -9.61 -20.04
N ARG A 109 10.34 -10.88 -20.13
CA ARG A 109 10.91 -12.03 -19.38
C ARG A 109 11.15 -11.80 -17.88
N ARG A 110 10.19 -11.17 -17.19
CA ARG A 110 10.21 -10.88 -15.73
C ARG A 110 11.10 -9.71 -15.28
N GLU A 111 11.58 -8.88 -16.19
CA GLU A 111 12.21 -7.59 -15.82
C GLU A 111 11.19 -6.60 -15.24
N LEU A 112 9.93 -6.73 -15.64
CA LEU A 112 8.83 -5.85 -15.24
C LEU A 112 7.80 -6.62 -14.41
N LEU A 113 7.18 -5.91 -13.47
CA LEU A 113 6.07 -6.42 -12.66
C LEU A 113 4.75 -6.27 -13.42
N TYR A 114 3.83 -7.22 -13.26
CA TYR A 114 2.43 -7.08 -13.66
C TYR A 114 1.76 -5.93 -12.90
N VAL A 115 0.63 -5.42 -13.39
CA VAL A 115 0.04 -4.15 -12.92
C VAL A 115 -0.30 -4.20 -11.43
N ILE A 116 -0.86 -5.30 -10.94
CA ILE A 116 -1.22 -5.47 -9.52
C ILE A 116 0.04 -5.50 -8.66
N GLU A 117 1.05 -6.24 -9.09
CA GLU A 117 2.32 -6.46 -8.42
C GLU A 117 3.17 -5.18 -8.40
N LEU A 118 3.13 -4.40 -9.48
CA LEU A 118 3.70 -3.06 -9.57
C LEU A 118 3.05 -2.16 -8.53
N GLY A 119 1.71 -2.09 -8.50
CA GLY A 119 1.01 -1.26 -7.52
C GLY A 119 1.30 -1.69 -6.08
N LYS A 120 1.29 -2.99 -5.77
CA LYS A 120 1.69 -3.50 -4.44
C LYS A 120 3.13 -3.10 -4.08
N HIS A 121 4.06 -3.19 -5.04
CA HIS A 121 5.45 -2.78 -4.85
C HIS A 121 5.55 -1.27 -4.57
N LEU A 122 4.83 -0.44 -5.32
CA LEU A 122 4.78 1.00 -5.13
C LEU A 122 4.14 1.37 -3.77
N PHE A 123 3.06 0.70 -3.37
CA PHE A 123 2.45 0.94 -2.06
C PHE A 123 3.46 0.64 -0.93
N ASN A 124 4.20 -0.47 -1.05
CA ASN A 124 5.21 -0.82 -0.06
C ASN A 124 6.35 0.20 -0.01
N THR A 125 6.85 0.66 -1.16
CA THR A 125 7.99 1.58 -1.20
C THR A 125 7.62 3.01 -0.83
N GLU A 126 6.47 3.51 -1.27
CA GLU A 126 6.07 4.91 -1.09
C GLU A 126 5.28 5.15 0.20
N ILE A 127 4.58 4.13 0.72
CA ILE A 127 3.75 4.23 1.94
C ILE A 127 4.39 3.48 3.10
N ILE A 128 4.55 2.15 2.99
CA ILE A 128 5.01 1.32 4.12
C ILE A 128 6.43 1.69 4.52
N LEU A 129 7.37 1.76 3.58
CA LEU A 129 8.76 2.09 3.87
C LEU A 129 8.99 3.59 4.12
N ASN A 130 7.94 4.42 4.08
CA ASN A 130 8.07 5.82 4.42
C ASN A 130 8.43 5.99 5.91
N PRO A 131 9.53 6.70 6.25
CA PRO A 131 9.97 6.82 7.64
C PRO A 131 8.89 7.39 8.58
N ASN A 132 8.12 8.38 8.14
CA ASN A 132 7.09 8.99 8.98
C ASN A 132 5.94 8.02 9.26
N VAL A 133 5.57 7.17 8.30
CA VAL A 133 4.54 6.12 8.47
C VAL A 133 5.07 5.06 9.44
N CYS A 134 6.32 4.62 9.27
CA CYS A 134 6.98 3.65 10.13
C CYS A 134 7.07 4.15 11.59
N ASP A 135 7.56 5.36 11.79
CA ASP A 135 7.72 5.95 13.12
C ASP A 135 6.36 6.16 13.80
N ARG A 136 5.37 6.68 13.07
CA ARG A 136 4.00 6.81 13.56
C ARG A 136 3.43 5.46 14.01
N MET A 137 3.65 4.41 13.22
CA MET A 137 3.16 3.09 13.57
C MET A 137 3.81 2.55 14.84
N LYS A 138 5.13 2.70 14.99
CA LYS A 138 5.85 2.29 16.20
C LYS A 138 5.33 3.04 17.44
N THR A 139 5.03 4.34 17.31
CA THR A 139 4.40 5.12 18.39
C THR A 139 3.02 4.56 18.75
N VAL A 140 2.15 4.34 17.76
CA VAL A 140 0.82 3.75 17.98
C VAL A 140 0.91 2.41 18.69
N MET A 141 1.81 1.52 18.26
CA MET A 141 2.01 0.23 18.92
C MET A 141 2.52 0.38 20.36
N SER A 142 3.47 1.28 20.60
CA SER A 142 3.96 1.56 21.96
C SER A 142 2.84 2.04 22.88
N GLU A 143 1.99 2.96 22.41
CA GLU A 143 0.85 3.48 23.17
C GLU A 143 -0.17 2.38 23.49
N MET A 144 -0.52 1.55 22.49
CA MET A 144 -1.40 0.40 22.67
C MET A 144 -0.86 -0.58 23.71
N ILE A 145 0.44 -0.90 23.66
CA ILE A 145 1.09 -1.81 24.63
C ILE A 145 0.99 -1.26 26.06
N GLU A 146 1.30 0.02 26.25
CA GLU A 146 1.23 0.66 27.56
C GLU A 146 -0.21 0.73 28.09
N SER A 147 -1.17 1.06 27.22
CA SER A 147 -2.60 1.06 27.54
C SER A 147 -3.12 -0.33 27.93
N SER A 148 -2.75 -1.36 27.15
CA SER A 148 -3.11 -2.75 27.42
C SER A 148 -2.59 -3.26 28.75
N ARG A 149 -1.36 -2.87 29.14
CA ARG A 149 -0.81 -3.22 30.47
C ARG A 149 -1.61 -2.60 31.61
N LYS A 150 -1.97 -1.31 31.48
CA LYS A 150 -2.73 -0.58 32.51
C LYS A 150 -4.15 -1.13 32.66
N SER A 151 -4.82 -1.39 31.54
CA SER A 151 -6.21 -1.85 31.50
C SER A 151 -6.37 -3.37 31.67
N LYS A 152 -5.28 -4.14 31.49
CA LYS A 152 -5.29 -5.61 31.34
C LYS A 152 -6.14 -6.10 30.17
N ASN A 153 -6.41 -5.26 29.17
CA ASN A 153 -7.10 -5.62 27.94
C ASN A 153 -6.14 -5.60 26.74
N TRP A 154 -6.03 -6.73 26.03
CA TRP A 154 -5.10 -6.94 24.91
C TRP A 154 -5.79 -7.13 23.55
N GLU A 155 -7.10 -6.95 23.47
CA GLU A 155 -7.90 -7.24 22.26
C GLU A 155 -7.49 -6.36 21.08
N GLU A 156 -7.34 -5.05 21.30
CA GLU A 156 -6.94 -4.08 20.28
C GLU A 156 -5.53 -4.34 19.75
N LEU A 157 -4.58 -4.64 20.64
CA LEU A 157 -3.20 -4.99 20.26
C LEU A 157 -3.18 -6.27 19.41
N LYS A 158 -3.98 -7.28 19.79
CA LYS A 158 -4.09 -8.54 19.05
C LYS A 158 -4.73 -8.33 17.68
N ALA A 159 -5.76 -7.50 17.58
CA ALA A 159 -6.39 -7.15 16.31
C ALA A 159 -5.39 -6.42 15.40
N SER A 160 -4.70 -5.41 15.93
CA SER A 160 -3.68 -4.64 15.20
C SER A 160 -2.52 -5.52 14.71
N SER A 161 -2.07 -6.48 15.53
CA SER A 161 -1.04 -7.44 15.16
C SER A 161 -1.44 -8.31 13.97
N LYS A 162 -2.72 -8.71 13.87
CA LYS A 162 -3.24 -9.47 12.72
C LYS A 162 -3.22 -8.62 11.45
N ILE A 163 -3.66 -7.37 11.53
CA ILE A 163 -3.63 -6.44 10.39
C ILE A 163 -2.19 -6.27 9.87
N LEU A 164 -1.20 -6.15 10.77
CA LEU A 164 0.20 -6.05 10.37
C LEU A 164 0.73 -7.30 9.64
N LEU A 165 0.25 -8.49 10.01
CA LEU A 165 0.58 -9.73 9.29
C LEU A 165 -0.07 -9.76 7.91
N GLU A 166 -1.32 -9.31 7.79
CA GLU A 166 -2.03 -9.22 6.51
C GLU A 166 -1.39 -8.19 5.56
N LEU A 167 -0.94 -7.04 6.09
CA LEU A 167 -0.17 -6.04 5.33
C LEU A 167 1.12 -6.61 4.76
N GLY A 168 1.72 -7.58 5.45
CA GLY A 168 2.96 -8.24 5.04
C GLY A 168 2.84 -9.19 3.84
N ASP A 169 1.63 -9.44 3.33
CA ASP A 169 1.35 -10.28 2.14
C ASP A 169 2.10 -11.62 2.15
N GLY A 170 1.98 -12.36 3.26
CA GLY A 170 2.65 -13.65 3.47
C GLY A 170 4.04 -13.57 4.11
N ASN A 171 4.56 -12.37 4.40
CA ASN A 171 5.81 -12.15 5.12
C ASN A 171 5.55 -11.47 6.48
N ARG A 172 6.32 -11.85 7.51
CA ARG A 172 6.24 -11.28 8.86
C ARG A 172 7.05 -9.99 9.06
N LYS A 173 7.88 -9.57 8.10
CA LYS A 173 8.77 -8.40 8.26
C LYS A 173 8.08 -7.12 8.78
N ILE A 174 6.89 -6.78 8.27
CA ILE A 174 6.15 -5.59 8.73
C ILE A 174 5.77 -5.73 10.20
N TYR A 175 5.20 -6.87 10.57
CA TYR A 175 4.88 -7.19 11.96
C TYR A 175 6.12 -7.18 12.87
N GLU A 176 7.22 -7.79 12.41
CA GLU A 176 8.48 -7.87 13.16
C GLU A 176 9.04 -6.48 13.47
N GLU A 177 9.14 -5.63 12.45
CA GLU A 177 9.73 -4.29 12.56
C GLU A 177 8.84 -3.29 13.31
N TRP A 178 7.52 -3.37 13.12
CA TRP A 178 6.59 -2.36 13.65
C TRP A 178 5.96 -2.73 14.98
N CYS A 179 5.85 -4.03 15.29
CA CYS A 179 5.21 -4.53 16.49
C CYS A 179 6.16 -5.35 17.35
N GLU A 180 6.71 -6.46 16.83
CA GLU A 180 7.40 -7.45 17.66
C GLU A 180 8.61 -6.86 18.38
N LYS A 181 9.47 -6.13 17.67
CA LYS A 181 10.62 -5.45 18.29
C LYS A 181 10.20 -4.44 19.35
N VAL A 182 9.25 -3.55 19.02
CA VAL A 182 8.72 -2.54 19.95
C VAL A 182 8.13 -3.19 21.19
N PHE A 183 7.37 -4.27 21.01
CA PHE A 183 6.75 -5.03 22.09
C PHE A 183 7.78 -5.65 23.03
N LEU A 184 8.79 -6.31 22.47
CA LEU A 184 9.84 -6.99 23.23
C LEU A 184 10.67 -5.99 24.03
N GLU A 185 11.10 -4.89 23.39
CA GLU A 185 11.85 -3.80 24.04
C GLU A 185 11.06 -3.22 25.22
N LYS A 186 9.82 -2.80 24.98
CA LYS A 186 8.93 -2.24 26.02
C LYS A 186 8.61 -3.23 27.13
N SER A 187 8.55 -4.53 26.81
CA SER A 187 8.30 -5.59 27.80
C SER A 187 9.51 -5.82 28.70
N ALA A 188 10.71 -5.86 28.12
CA ALA A 188 11.94 -6.00 28.87
C ALA A 188 12.13 -4.84 29.86
N GLU A 189 11.90 -3.60 29.41
CA GLU A 189 11.96 -2.41 30.28
C GLU A 189 10.95 -2.47 31.43
N PHE A 190 9.70 -2.84 31.12
CA PHE A 190 8.64 -2.94 32.11
C PHE A 190 8.95 -3.98 33.19
N TYR A 191 9.29 -5.21 32.81
CA TYR A 191 9.57 -6.28 33.77
C TYR A 191 10.85 -6.03 34.58
N LYS A 192 11.85 -5.36 33.99
CA LYS A 192 13.02 -4.88 34.72
C LYS A 192 12.63 -3.87 35.81
N SER A 193 11.77 -2.89 35.50
CA SER A 193 11.26 -1.94 36.50
C SER A 193 10.43 -2.64 37.58
N GLU A 194 9.51 -3.52 37.20
CA GLU A 194 8.66 -4.23 38.16
C GLU A 194 9.49 -5.11 39.11
N SER A 195 10.41 -5.91 38.59
CA SER A 195 11.30 -6.74 39.44
C SER A 195 12.08 -5.90 40.46
N GLN A 196 12.60 -4.73 40.07
CA GLN A 196 13.28 -3.82 41.00
C GLN A 196 12.35 -3.27 42.08
N LYS A 197 11.08 -2.99 41.77
CA LYS A 197 10.08 -2.56 42.76
C LYS A 197 9.73 -3.70 43.71
N TYR A 198 9.50 -4.90 43.19
CA TYR A 198 9.19 -6.08 44.01
C TYR A 198 10.33 -6.40 45.00
N LEU A 199 11.58 -6.37 44.53
CA LEU A 199 12.75 -6.59 45.39
C LEU A 199 12.91 -5.52 46.48
N LYS A 200 12.59 -4.25 46.19
CA LYS A 200 12.64 -3.16 47.18
C LYS A 200 11.51 -3.24 48.21
N ASN A 201 10.33 -3.71 47.81
CA ASN A 201 9.12 -3.71 48.63
C ASN A 201 8.92 -5.02 49.42
N GLY A 202 9.84 -5.99 49.31
CA GLY A 202 9.94 -7.14 50.23
C GLY A 202 8.72 -8.06 50.28
N SER A 203 7.92 -8.15 49.21
CA SER A 203 6.78 -9.08 49.16
C SER A 203 7.19 -10.37 48.47
N PHE A 204 7.67 -11.34 49.26
CA PHE A 204 7.74 -12.76 48.91
C PHE A 204 6.54 -13.50 49.45
#